data_AF-A0A358QMM5-F1
#
_entry.id   AF-A0A358QMM5-F1
#
_cell.length_a   1.000
_cell.length_b   1.000
_cell.length_c   1.000
_cell.angle_alpha   90.00
_cell.angle_beta   90.00
_cell.angle_gamma   90.00
#
_symmetry.space_group_name_H-M   'P 1'
#
loop_
_entity.id
_entity.type
_entity.pdbx_description
1 polymer ?
#
loop_
_entity_poly.entity_id
_entity_poly.type
_entity_poly.pdbx_seq_one_letter_code
_entity_poly.pdbx_strand_id
1 'polypeptide(L)'
;MTLTSAPLPPALDSAESDDTRASRPRPNRGGHPVPAISPGPRLPGIHRPEGLSVAARPGDVPQPQHLHLPGWVRRAHGQARPILADLIGNLTGEPRQQFAAHVGELVDGMSSGKFSLAWQYPRLIDEGWALFERQRRDAEEEARKRRGLESARRRVADQLRDAGARLTPETASRLHRTLRSADGVDAIKGVATELDQAVAAVRTLEEKRRDREIDRTRERIHRALPRGAAAEVPAESWQDALRRIAENFSE
;
A
#
# COMPACT_ATOMS: atom_id res chain seq x y z
N MET A 1 -37.36 43.71 -19.90
CA MET A 1 -37.17 43.01 -21.19
C MET A 1 -36.92 44.06 -22.25
N THR A 2 -35.69 44.13 -22.80
CA THR A 2 -35.35 44.34 -24.23
C THR A 2 -33.83 44.47 -24.31
N LEU A 3 -33.21 43.44 -24.88
CA LEU A 3 -31.79 43.31 -25.19
C LEU A 3 -31.52 44.09 -26.48
N THR A 4 -30.37 44.77 -26.57
CA THR A 4 -29.84 45.25 -27.86
C THR A 4 -28.49 44.58 -28.10
N SER A 5 -28.49 43.68 -29.08
CA SER A 5 -27.31 42.99 -29.63
C SER A 5 -26.77 43.81 -30.80
N ALA A 6 -25.44 43.93 -30.88
CA ALA A 6 -24.75 44.34 -32.10
C ALA A 6 -23.86 43.19 -32.60
N PRO A 7 -23.72 42.98 -33.93
CA PRO A 7 -23.31 41.71 -34.50
C PRO A 7 -21.83 41.64 -34.88
N LEU A 8 -21.27 40.42 -34.81
CA LEU A 8 -19.98 40.02 -35.38
C LEU A 8 -20.11 39.85 -36.92
N PRO A 9 -19.09 40.21 -37.72
CA PRO A 9 -18.98 39.77 -39.11
C PRO A 9 -18.40 38.35 -39.23
N PRO A 10 -18.75 37.63 -40.31
CA PRO A 10 -18.62 36.18 -40.42
C PRO A 10 -17.24 35.70 -40.88
N ALA A 11 -16.93 34.46 -40.51
CA ALA A 11 -15.94 33.60 -41.15
C ALA A 11 -16.60 32.79 -42.30
N LEU A 12 -15.75 32.19 -43.14
CA LEU A 12 -15.98 31.39 -44.36
C LEU A 12 -15.81 32.25 -45.64
N ASP A 13 -15.09 31.84 -46.69
CA ASP A 13 -14.87 30.47 -47.16
C ASP A 13 -13.62 30.33 -48.06
N SER A 14 -13.08 29.11 -48.00
CA SER A 14 -12.32 28.26 -48.93
C SER A 14 -11.68 28.75 -50.24
N ALA A 15 -10.44 28.27 -50.39
CA ALA A 15 -9.86 27.52 -51.52
C ALA A 15 -9.68 28.19 -52.89
N GLU A 16 -8.41 28.39 -53.26
CA GLU A 16 -7.93 28.02 -54.60
C GLU A 16 -6.49 27.50 -54.50
N SER A 17 -6.29 26.29 -55.02
CA SER A 17 -5.00 25.64 -55.16
C SER A 17 -4.47 25.87 -56.57
N ASP A 18 -3.14 26.01 -56.62
CA ASP A 18 -2.23 25.66 -57.71
C ASP A 18 -2.28 26.47 -59.02
N ASP A 19 -1.25 27.30 -59.23
CA ASP A 19 -0.46 27.11 -60.44
C ASP A 19 0.97 27.67 -60.32
N THR A 20 1.90 26.92 -60.88
CA THR A 20 3.35 27.12 -60.79
C THR A 20 3.84 28.16 -61.80
N ARG A 21 4.60 29.19 -61.37
CA ARG A 21 5.53 29.85 -62.31
C ARG A 21 6.71 30.60 -61.65
N ALA A 22 7.88 30.04 -61.93
CA ALA A 22 9.15 30.73 -62.19
C ALA A 22 9.86 31.51 -61.07
N SER A 23 10.87 30.83 -60.52
CA SER A 23 12.15 31.31 -60.00
C SER A 23 12.60 32.70 -60.48
N ARG A 24 12.88 33.58 -59.50
CA ARG A 24 13.91 34.62 -59.60
C ARG A 24 14.61 34.77 -58.24
N PRO A 25 15.92 34.46 -58.13
CA PRO A 25 16.64 34.67 -56.88
C PRO A 25 16.89 36.18 -56.70
N ARG A 26 16.40 36.74 -55.58
CA ARG A 26 16.76 38.10 -55.16
C ARG A 26 18.17 38.10 -54.58
N PRO A 27 19.02 39.08 -54.94
CA PRO A 27 20.39 39.15 -54.45
C PRO A 27 20.40 39.49 -52.95
N ASN A 28 21.21 38.71 -52.25
CA ASN A 28 21.56 38.78 -50.84
C ASN A 28 22.04 40.20 -50.47
N ARG A 29 21.17 41.01 -49.86
CA ARG A 29 21.58 42.28 -49.25
C ARG A 29 22.02 42.03 -47.82
N GLY A 30 23.33 42.19 -47.62
CA GLY A 30 24.05 42.37 -46.36
C GLY A 30 23.22 42.29 -45.09
N GLY A 31 23.14 41.09 -44.53
CA GLY A 31 22.81 40.93 -43.13
C GLY A 31 23.94 41.52 -42.30
N HIS A 32 23.68 42.65 -41.65
CA HIS A 32 24.48 43.07 -40.51
C HIS A 32 24.58 41.88 -39.54
N PRO A 33 25.78 41.50 -39.05
CA PRO A 33 25.88 40.49 -38.03
C PRO A 33 25.14 41.02 -36.79
N VAL A 34 23.96 40.47 -36.52
CA VAL A 34 23.31 40.61 -35.22
C VAL A 34 24.34 40.11 -34.21
N PRO A 35 24.74 40.91 -33.21
CA PRO A 35 25.70 40.44 -32.22
C PRO A 35 25.09 39.19 -31.60
N ALA A 36 25.84 38.09 -31.62
CA ALA A 36 25.47 36.88 -30.91
C ALA A 36 25.10 37.30 -29.48
N ILE A 37 23.82 37.15 -29.13
CA ILE A 37 23.34 37.35 -27.77
C ILE A 37 24.15 36.36 -26.95
N SER A 38 25.20 36.84 -26.28
CA SER A 38 25.95 36.04 -25.33
C SER A 38 24.91 35.36 -24.44
N PRO A 39 24.90 34.02 -24.34
CA PRO A 39 23.97 33.35 -23.44
C PRO A 39 24.23 33.98 -22.08
N GLY A 40 23.22 34.66 -21.54
CA GLY A 40 23.30 35.23 -20.21
C GLY A 40 23.74 34.16 -19.21
N PRO A 41 24.18 34.56 -18.01
CA PRO A 41 24.66 33.59 -17.01
C PRO A 41 23.66 32.44 -16.89
N ARG A 42 24.16 31.22 -17.09
CA ARG A 42 23.36 29.99 -17.05
C ARG A 42 22.61 29.97 -15.72
N LEU A 43 21.33 29.66 -15.74
CA LEU A 43 20.55 29.52 -14.52
C LEU A 43 20.87 28.17 -13.84
N PRO A 44 20.63 28.03 -12.54
CA PRO A 44 20.63 26.72 -11.88
C PRO A 44 19.69 25.76 -12.62
N GLY A 45 20.11 24.50 -12.80
CA GLY A 45 19.32 23.44 -13.46
C GLY A 45 18.14 23.00 -12.60
N ILE A 46 17.15 23.87 -12.43
CA ILE A 46 15.97 23.62 -11.62
C ILE A 46 14.96 22.86 -12.49
N HIS A 47 14.70 21.62 -12.12
CA HIS A 47 13.75 20.74 -12.78
C HIS A 47 12.76 20.21 -11.75
N ARG A 48 11.51 20.01 -12.18
CA ARG A 48 10.50 19.37 -11.34
C ARG A 48 10.79 17.86 -11.29
N PRO A 49 10.87 17.23 -10.11
CA PRO A 49 10.99 15.79 -10.00
C PRO A 49 9.83 15.08 -10.71
N GLU A 50 10.13 14.01 -11.44
CA GLU A 50 9.11 13.20 -12.09
C GLU A 50 8.18 12.55 -11.05
N GLY A 51 6.87 12.64 -11.27
CA GLY A 51 5.88 12.09 -10.34
C GLY A 51 5.56 12.98 -9.13
N LEU A 52 6.17 14.16 -8.99
CA LEU A 52 5.75 15.14 -7.98
C LEU A 52 4.39 15.75 -8.36
N SER A 53 3.34 15.33 -7.67
CA SER A 53 1.99 15.89 -7.81
C SER A 53 1.90 17.32 -7.29
N VAL A 54 1.05 18.13 -7.90
CA VAL A 54 0.70 19.46 -7.38
C VAL A 54 -0.02 19.28 -6.04
N ALA A 55 0.41 20.01 -5.01
CA ALA A 55 -0.20 19.90 -3.70
C ALA A 55 -1.59 20.53 -3.71
N ALA A 56 -2.57 19.88 -3.07
CA ALA A 56 -3.91 20.45 -2.90
C ALA A 56 -3.89 21.76 -2.09
N ARG A 57 -2.91 21.88 -1.18
CA ARG A 57 -2.62 23.10 -0.43
C ARG A 57 -1.11 23.31 -0.46
N PRO A 58 -0.60 24.10 -1.43
CA PRO A 58 0.81 24.42 -1.50
C PRO A 58 1.29 25.07 -0.19
N GLY A 59 2.52 24.73 0.20
CA GLY A 59 3.18 25.34 1.34
C GLY A 59 3.59 26.78 1.06
N ASP A 60 3.79 27.54 2.14
CA ASP A 60 4.32 28.89 2.03
C ASP A 60 5.83 28.83 1.78
N VAL A 61 6.28 29.64 0.81
CA VAL A 61 7.70 29.77 0.45
C VAL A 61 8.00 31.27 0.40
N PRO A 62 8.82 31.79 1.32
CA PRO A 62 9.07 33.22 1.40
C PRO A 62 9.78 33.73 0.14
N GLN A 63 9.57 35.00 -0.17
CA GLN A 63 10.29 35.68 -1.24
C GLN A 63 11.59 36.27 -0.68
N PRO A 64 12.75 36.12 -1.35
CA PRO A 64 13.98 36.76 -0.94
C PRO A 64 13.83 38.27 -1.06
N GLN A 65 14.13 38.98 0.03
CA GLN A 65 14.01 40.42 0.14
C GLN A 65 15.40 41.03 0.25
N HIS A 66 15.91 41.58 -0.86
CA HIS A 66 17.16 42.33 -0.87
C HIS A 66 17.05 43.51 -1.85
N LEU A 67 17.51 44.70 -1.44
CA LEU A 67 17.42 45.95 -2.20
C LEU A 67 17.99 45.80 -3.63
N HIS A 68 19.12 45.11 -3.74
CA HIS A 68 19.82 44.81 -5.00
C HIS A 68 19.72 43.34 -5.44
N LEU A 69 18.57 42.70 -5.26
CA LEU A 69 18.40 41.29 -5.65
C LEU A 69 18.67 41.11 -7.17
N PRO A 70 19.69 40.32 -7.58
CA PRO A 70 20.00 40.16 -9.00
C PRO A 70 18.84 39.55 -9.77
N GLY A 71 18.61 39.99 -11.00
CA GLY A 71 17.51 39.50 -11.84
C GLY A 71 17.56 37.99 -12.09
N TRP A 72 18.75 37.39 -12.13
CA TRP A 72 18.91 35.94 -12.29
C TRP A 72 18.45 35.16 -11.05
N VAL A 73 18.62 35.71 -9.84
CA VAL A 73 18.14 35.09 -8.58
C VAL A 73 16.61 35.11 -8.54
N ARG A 74 15.99 36.21 -8.97
CA ARG A 74 14.51 36.31 -9.07
C ARG A 74 13.94 35.25 -10.01
N ARG A 75 14.61 35.01 -11.16
CA ARG A 75 14.21 33.98 -12.11
C ARG A 75 14.40 32.57 -11.54
N ALA A 76 15.55 32.28 -10.94
CA ALA A 76 15.81 31.00 -10.29
C ALA A 76 14.79 30.71 -9.19
N HIS A 77 14.48 31.70 -8.34
CA HIS A 77 13.42 31.57 -7.34
C HIS A 77 12.05 31.35 -7.98
N GLY A 78 11.70 32.11 -9.02
CA GLY A 78 10.44 31.93 -9.75
C GLY A 78 10.26 30.51 -10.31
N GLN A 79 11.35 29.84 -10.68
CA GLN A 79 11.36 28.44 -11.11
C GLN A 79 11.26 27.47 -9.92
N ALA A 80 12.01 27.70 -8.84
CA ALA A 80 12.04 26.80 -7.68
C ALA A 80 10.77 26.88 -6.81
N ARG A 81 10.22 28.08 -6.61
CA ARG A 81 9.10 28.36 -5.71
C ARG A 81 7.91 27.40 -5.86
N PRO A 82 7.33 27.18 -7.06
CA PRO A 82 6.19 26.27 -7.18
C PRO A 82 6.54 24.82 -6.80
N ILE A 83 7.76 24.37 -7.12
CA ILE A 83 8.23 23.02 -6.78
C ILE A 83 8.39 22.87 -5.27
N LEU A 84 9.04 23.85 -4.63
CA LEU A 84 9.21 23.87 -3.17
C LEU A 84 7.88 23.97 -2.43
N ALA A 85 6.94 24.79 -2.92
CA ALA A 85 5.60 24.92 -2.34
C ALA A 85 4.83 23.60 -2.43
N ASP A 86 4.89 22.89 -3.56
CA ASP A 86 4.28 21.58 -3.70
C ASP A 86 4.92 20.54 -2.76
N LEU A 87 6.25 20.54 -2.64
CA LEU A 87 6.97 19.64 -1.72
C LEU A 87 6.55 19.89 -0.26
N ILE A 88 6.55 21.15 0.20
CA ILE A 88 6.10 21.50 1.56
C ILE A 88 4.62 21.14 1.77
N GLY A 89 3.78 21.34 0.75
CA GLY A 89 2.35 21.03 0.81
C GLY A 89 2.04 19.54 0.89
N ASN A 90 2.85 18.71 0.26
CA ASN A 90 2.68 17.25 0.23
C ASN A 90 3.33 16.55 1.44
N LEU A 91 4.33 17.15 2.08
CA LEU A 91 4.92 16.65 3.31
C LEU A 91 3.98 16.87 4.51
N THR A 92 4.04 15.99 5.52
CA THR A 92 3.29 16.16 6.77
C THR A 92 4.15 15.95 8.02
N GLY A 93 3.70 16.50 9.16
CA GLY A 93 4.38 16.33 10.45
C GLY A 93 5.73 17.04 10.55
N GLU A 94 6.67 16.39 11.22
CA GLU A 94 8.02 16.90 11.45
C GLU A 94 8.84 17.10 10.15
N PRO A 95 8.86 16.18 9.17
CA PRO A 95 9.58 16.39 7.90
C PRO A 95 9.18 17.66 7.17
N ARG A 96 7.89 18.03 7.22
CA ARG A 96 7.39 19.28 6.65
C ARG A 96 8.01 20.49 7.35
N GLN A 97 8.07 20.48 8.68
CA GLN A 97 8.60 21.59 9.46
C GLN A 97 10.10 21.76 9.22
N GLN A 98 10.85 20.66 9.23
CA GLN A 98 12.28 20.66 8.95
C GLN A 98 12.58 21.19 7.54
N PHE A 99 11.86 20.70 6.54
CA PHE A 99 12.05 21.14 5.15
C PHE A 99 11.66 22.62 4.95
N ALA A 100 10.53 23.06 5.53
CA ALA A 100 10.12 24.46 5.47
C ALA A 100 11.12 25.40 6.16
N ALA A 101 11.67 24.99 7.31
CA ALA A 101 12.72 25.75 7.99
C ALA A 101 13.98 25.85 7.11
N HIS A 102 14.40 24.75 6.49
CA HIS A 102 15.57 24.74 5.61
C HIS A 102 15.38 25.62 4.35
N VAL A 103 14.17 25.62 3.77
CA VAL A 103 13.78 26.55 2.69
C VAL A 103 13.85 28.00 3.18
N GLY A 104 13.36 28.28 4.40
CA GLY A 104 13.44 29.60 5.03
C GLY A 104 14.88 30.09 5.20
N GLU A 105 15.76 29.26 5.78
CA GLU A 105 17.18 29.56 5.96
C GLU A 105 17.88 29.91 4.64
N LEU A 106 17.57 29.16 3.57
CA LEU A 106 18.11 29.44 2.24
C LEU A 106 17.68 30.83 1.75
N VAL A 107 16.38 31.14 1.87
CA VAL A 107 15.79 32.42 1.45
C VAL A 107 16.32 33.58 2.29
N ASP A 108 16.49 33.40 3.59
CA ASP A 108 17.07 34.39 4.50
C ASP A 108 18.54 34.65 4.16
N GLY A 109 19.29 33.59 3.82
CA GLY A 109 20.65 33.70 3.29
C GLY A 109 20.70 34.56 2.02
N MET A 110 19.77 34.36 1.08
CA MET A 110 19.68 35.21 -0.12
C MET A 110 19.26 36.64 0.21
N SER A 111 18.33 36.82 1.16
CA SER A 111 17.85 38.13 1.63
C SER A 111 18.94 38.93 2.34
N SER A 112 19.93 38.26 2.96
CA SER A 112 21.12 38.89 3.55
C SER A 112 22.24 39.17 2.54
N GLY A 113 22.03 38.89 1.24
CA GLY A 113 22.97 39.22 0.16
C GLY A 113 23.81 38.04 -0.34
N LYS A 114 23.66 36.83 0.22
CA LYS A 114 24.38 35.62 -0.24
C LYS A 114 23.68 34.98 -1.45
N PHE A 115 23.69 35.67 -2.59
CA PHE A 115 22.97 35.25 -3.79
C PHE A 115 23.43 33.92 -4.38
N SER A 116 24.68 33.51 -4.14
CA SER A 116 25.20 32.22 -4.57
C SER A 116 24.43 31.02 -3.99
N LEU A 117 23.69 31.21 -2.89
CA LEU A 117 22.82 30.18 -2.32
C LEU A 117 21.70 29.75 -3.29
N ALA A 118 21.30 30.59 -4.24
CA ALA A 118 20.33 30.22 -5.27
C ALA A 118 20.79 29.01 -6.13
N TRP A 119 22.09 28.70 -6.17
CA TRP A 119 22.61 27.50 -6.82
C TRP A 119 22.27 26.19 -6.08
N GLN A 120 21.82 26.28 -4.84
CA GLN A 120 21.45 25.12 -4.02
C GLN A 120 20.01 24.67 -4.25
N TYR A 121 19.19 25.42 -4.98
CA TYR A 121 17.80 25.04 -5.25
C TYR A 121 17.62 23.62 -5.80
N PRO A 122 18.40 23.15 -6.80
CA PRO A 122 18.25 21.78 -7.30
C PRO A 122 18.48 20.74 -6.20
N ARG A 123 19.54 20.89 -5.42
CA ARG A 123 19.85 19.99 -4.30
C ARG A 123 18.74 20.00 -3.24
N LEU A 124 18.23 21.19 -2.89
CA LEU A 124 17.14 21.33 -1.94
C LEU A 124 15.85 20.63 -2.43
N ILE A 125 15.57 20.73 -3.73
CA ILE A 125 14.44 20.04 -4.36
C ILE A 125 14.62 18.51 -4.27
N ASP A 126 15.82 18.01 -4.54
CA ASP A 126 16.15 16.58 -4.44
C ASP A 126 16.00 16.07 -3.00
N GLU A 127 16.46 16.85 -2.01
CA GLU A 127 16.33 16.53 -0.59
C GLU A 127 14.85 16.47 -0.15
N GLY A 128 14.05 17.48 -0.54
CA GLY A 128 12.61 17.48 -0.28
C GLY A 128 11.88 16.33 -0.95
N TRP A 129 12.28 15.99 -2.18
CA TRP A 129 11.73 14.85 -2.91
C TRP A 129 12.06 13.51 -2.22
N ALA A 130 13.29 13.32 -1.76
CA ALA A 130 13.69 12.13 -1.03
C ALA A 130 12.91 11.95 0.28
N LEU A 131 12.65 13.04 1.01
CA LEU A 131 11.81 13.03 2.21
C LEU A 131 10.37 12.61 1.89
N PHE A 132 9.81 13.13 0.79
CA PHE A 132 8.46 12.77 0.36
C PHE A 132 8.38 11.30 -0.05
N GLU A 133 9.35 10.79 -0.81
CA GLU A 133 9.40 9.37 -1.19
C GLU A 133 9.48 8.46 0.03
N ARG A 134 10.30 8.84 1.03
CA ARG A 134 10.42 8.09 2.28
C ARG A 134 9.09 8.05 3.02
N GLN A 135 8.43 9.19 3.18
CA GLN A 135 7.12 9.28 3.82
C GLN A 135 6.07 8.41 3.10
N ARG A 136 6.09 8.40 1.76
CA ARG A 136 5.21 7.54 0.97
C ARG A 136 5.48 6.06 1.26
N ARG A 137 6.75 5.63 1.27
CA ARG A 137 7.13 4.24 1.59
C ARG A 137 6.71 3.86 3.00
N ASP A 138 6.94 4.71 3.98
CA ASP A 138 6.56 4.46 5.38
C ASP A 138 5.04 4.31 5.52
N ALA A 139 4.26 5.16 4.85
CA ALA A 139 2.79 5.06 4.83
C ALA A 139 2.30 3.78 4.14
N GLU A 140 2.94 3.35 3.06
CA GLU A 140 2.64 2.07 2.41
C GLU A 140 2.97 0.88 3.31
N GLU A 141 4.09 0.91 4.03
CA GLU A 141 4.46 -0.12 4.99
C GLU A 141 3.48 -0.20 6.16
N GLU A 142 3.07 0.94 6.72
CA GLU A 142 2.04 0.98 7.75
C GLU A 142 0.71 0.44 7.24
N ALA A 143 0.29 0.81 6.03
CA ALA A 143 -0.92 0.29 5.41
C ALA A 143 -0.84 -1.23 5.21
N ARG A 144 0.31 -1.76 4.78
CA ARG A 144 0.56 -3.20 4.66
C ARG A 144 0.50 -3.88 6.03
N LYS A 145 1.13 -3.32 7.06
CA LYS A 145 1.08 -3.83 8.44
C LYS A 145 -0.36 -3.87 8.97
N ARG A 146 -1.15 -2.81 8.77
CA ARG A 146 -2.57 -2.74 9.15
C ARG A 146 -3.41 -3.79 8.42
N ARG A 147 -3.25 -3.94 7.10
CA ARG A 147 -3.94 -4.98 6.32
C ARG A 147 -3.55 -6.39 6.75
N GLY A 148 -2.28 -6.61 7.09
CA GLY A 148 -1.79 -7.88 7.62
C GLY A 148 -2.42 -8.24 8.97
N LEU A 149 -2.47 -7.26 9.89
CA LEU A 149 -3.15 -7.40 11.18
C LEU A 149 -4.63 -7.71 11.02
N GLU A 150 -5.32 -6.98 10.16
CA GLU A 150 -6.75 -7.18 9.91
C GLU A 150 -7.03 -8.55 9.28
N SER A 151 -6.18 -8.98 8.34
CA SER A 151 -6.26 -10.31 7.74
C SER A 151 -6.05 -11.42 8.77
N ALA A 152 -5.09 -11.25 9.69
CA ALA A 152 -4.85 -12.18 10.78
C ALA A 152 -6.05 -12.24 11.74
N ARG A 153 -6.61 -11.08 12.12
CA ARG A 153 -7.79 -10.99 12.97
C ARG A 153 -9.00 -11.69 12.32
N ARG A 154 -9.20 -11.49 11.01
CA ARG A 154 -10.27 -12.15 10.25
C ARG A 154 -10.12 -13.66 10.25
N ARG A 155 -8.92 -14.19 10.00
CA ARG A 155 -8.64 -15.64 10.04
C ARG A 155 -9.00 -16.25 11.39
N VAL A 156 -8.56 -15.63 12.49
CA VAL A 156 -8.88 -16.14 13.85
C VAL A 156 -10.37 -16.01 14.14
N ALA A 157 -11.04 -14.96 13.67
CA ALA A 157 -12.49 -14.81 13.81
C ALA A 157 -13.26 -15.90 13.05
N ASP A 158 -12.80 -16.27 11.85
CA ASP A 158 -13.39 -17.36 11.07
C ASP A 158 -13.14 -18.72 11.75
N GLN A 159 -11.93 -18.97 12.26
CA GLN A 159 -11.64 -20.16 13.08
C GLN A 159 -12.52 -20.26 14.34
N LEU A 160 -12.75 -19.14 15.04
CA LEU A 160 -13.65 -19.08 16.18
C LEU A 160 -15.09 -19.40 15.79
N ARG A 161 -15.54 -18.92 14.62
CA ARG A 161 -16.87 -19.21 14.09
C ARG A 161 -17.02 -20.71 13.80
N ASP A 162 -16.04 -21.32 13.16
CA ASP A 162 -16.06 -22.74 12.80
C ASP A 162 -15.98 -23.64 14.04
N ALA A 163 -15.18 -23.26 15.03
CA ALA A 163 -15.04 -23.99 16.30
C ALA A 163 -16.22 -23.73 17.28
N GLY A 164 -16.98 -22.66 17.08
CA GLY A 164 -18.03 -22.20 18.00
C GLY A 164 -19.11 -23.24 18.30
N ALA A 165 -19.37 -24.18 17.37
CA ALA A 165 -20.30 -25.28 17.60
C ALA A 165 -19.78 -26.33 18.61
N ARG A 166 -18.46 -26.42 18.82
CA ARG A 166 -17.81 -27.38 19.72
C ARG A 166 -17.41 -26.76 21.05
N LEU A 167 -17.17 -25.45 21.07
CA LEU A 167 -16.75 -24.72 22.27
C LEU A 167 -17.94 -24.40 23.18
N THR A 168 -17.66 -24.14 24.46
CA THR A 168 -18.69 -23.62 25.36
C THR A 168 -19.02 -22.16 25.01
N PRO A 169 -20.27 -21.70 25.15
CA PRO A 169 -20.65 -20.32 24.82
C PRO A 169 -19.83 -19.25 25.56
N GLU A 170 -19.43 -19.54 26.80
CA GLU A 170 -18.61 -18.64 27.62
C GLU A 170 -17.17 -18.52 27.10
N THR A 171 -16.54 -19.65 26.73
CA THR A 171 -15.16 -19.64 26.19
C THR A 171 -15.11 -18.95 24.84
N ALA A 172 -16.08 -19.22 23.96
CA ALA A 172 -16.21 -18.55 22.66
C ALA A 172 -16.42 -17.03 22.84
N SER A 173 -17.29 -16.61 23.76
CA SER A 173 -17.54 -15.18 24.02
C SER A 173 -16.32 -14.46 24.59
N ARG A 174 -15.55 -15.13 25.47
CA ARG A 174 -14.29 -14.61 26.01
C ARG A 174 -13.27 -14.40 24.89
N LEU A 175 -13.06 -15.41 24.03
CA LEU A 175 -12.12 -15.34 22.91
C LEU A 175 -12.52 -14.28 21.86
N HIS A 176 -13.81 -14.10 21.59
CA HIS A 176 -14.29 -13.00 20.73
C HIS A 176 -14.06 -11.61 21.33
N ARG A 177 -14.05 -11.48 22.66
CA ARG A 177 -13.74 -10.23 23.34
C ARG A 177 -12.25 -9.93 23.28
N THR A 178 -11.41 -10.93 23.59
CA THR A 178 -9.94 -10.78 23.55
C THR A 178 -9.43 -10.52 22.13
N LEU A 179 -10.01 -11.16 21.11
CA LEU A 179 -9.67 -10.89 19.70
C LEU A 179 -9.99 -9.45 19.28
N ARG A 180 -11.08 -8.88 19.80
CA ARG A 180 -11.48 -7.49 19.52
C ARG A 180 -10.54 -6.47 20.16
N SER A 181 -10.02 -6.77 21.35
CA SER A 181 -9.05 -5.91 22.06
C SER A 181 -7.59 -6.18 21.70
N ALA A 182 -7.31 -7.12 20.79
CA ALA A 182 -5.94 -7.48 20.41
C ALA A 182 -5.37 -6.49 19.39
N ASP A 183 -4.51 -5.58 19.83
CA ASP A 183 -3.95 -4.51 18.98
C ASP A 183 -2.66 -4.89 18.23
N GLY A 184 -2.13 -6.10 18.47
CA GLY A 184 -0.87 -6.57 17.88
C GLY A 184 -0.95 -7.97 17.29
N VAL A 185 0.02 -8.30 16.41
CA VAL A 185 0.11 -9.62 15.77
C VAL A 185 0.26 -10.72 16.83
N ASP A 186 1.08 -10.49 17.84
CA ASP A 186 1.36 -11.49 18.87
C ASP A 186 0.17 -11.72 19.80
N ALA A 187 -0.61 -10.67 20.09
CA ALA A 187 -1.87 -10.82 20.82
C ALA A 187 -2.89 -11.65 20.02
N ILE A 188 -3.00 -11.42 18.70
CA ILE A 188 -3.87 -12.22 17.82
C ILE A 188 -3.39 -13.69 17.78
N LYS A 189 -2.08 -13.93 17.70
CA LYS A 189 -1.52 -15.28 17.76
C LYS A 189 -1.79 -15.96 19.10
N GLY A 190 -1.70 -15.23 20.22
CA GLY A 190 -2.06 -15.72 21.54
C GLY A 190 -3.51 -16.22 21.58
N VAL A 191 -4.44 -15.43 21.05
CA VAL A 191 -5.85 -15.84 20.94
C VAL A 191 -6.02 -17.08 20.07
N ALA A 192 -5.29 -17.21 18.96
CA ALA A 192 -5.30 -18.41 18.13
C ALA A 192 -4.79 -19.65 18.90
N THR A 193 -3.71 -19.51 19.67
CA THR A 193 -3.19 -20.62 20.48
C THR A 193 -4.14 -21.02 21.60
N GLU A 194 -4.82 -20.06 22.25
CA GLU A 194 -5.84 -20.36 23.26
C GLU A 194 -7.06 -21.06 22.65
N LEU A 195 -7.45 -20.66 21.43
CA LEU A 195 -8.50 -21.33 20.67
C LEU A 195 -8.13 -22.79 20.38
N ASP A 196 -6.94 -23.03 19.84
CA ASP A 196 -6.47 -24.39 19.52
C ASP A 196 -6.41 -25.27 20.77
N GLN A 197 -5.95 -24.72 21.90
CA GLN A 197 -5.94 -25.42 23.19
C GLN A 197 -7.36 -25.75 23.67
N ALA A 198 -8.30 -24.82 23.57
CA ALA A 198 -9.69 -25.05 23.96
C ALA A 198 -10.36 -26.12 23.09
N VAL A 199 -10.14 -26.09 21.77
CA VAL A 199 -10.65 -27.10 20.84
C VAL A 199 -10.03 -28.47 21.11
N ALA A 200 -8.72 -28.53 21.36
CA ALA A 200 -8.03 -29.77 21.70
C ALA A 200 -8.57 -30.37 23.01
N ALA A 201 -8.78 -29.54 24.04
CA ALA A 201 -9.35 -29.98 25.31
C ALA A 201 -10.75 -30.60 25.12
N VAL A 202 -11.64 -29.94 24.36
CA VAL A 202 -12.97 -30.47 24.03
C VAL A 202 -12.84 -31.81 23.31
N ARG A 203 -11.98 -31.90 22.30
CA ARG A 203 -11.75 -33.14 21.54
C ARG A 203 -11.31 -34.29 22.44
N THR A 204 -10.39 -34.05 23.39
CA THR A 204 -9.95 -35.11 24.32
C THR A 204 -11.06 -35.60 25.26
N LEU A 205 -12.01 -34.73 25.62
CA LEU A 205 -13.16 -35.11 26.44
C LEU A 205 -14.17 -35.92 25.63
N GLU A 206 -14.43 -35.54 24.39
CA GLU A 206 -15.27 -36.30 23.47
C GLU A 206 -14.69 -37.70 23.20
N GLU A 207 -13.38 -37.79 22.99
CA GLU A 207 -12.67 -39.06 22.78
C GLU A 207 -12.79 -39.98 24.00
N LYS A 208 -12.51 -39.47 25.21
CA LYS A 208 -12.72 -40.22 26.46
C LYS A 208 -14.17 -40.67 26.66
N ARG A 209 -15.15 -39.87 26.21
CA ARG A 209 -16.57 -40.25 26.27
C ARG A 209 -16.87 -41.39 25.30
N ARG A 210 -16.35 -41.31 24.07
CA ARG A 210 -16.47 -42.38 23.06
C ARG A 210 -15.81 -43.68 23.54
N ASP A 211 -14.62 -43.61 24.12
CA ASP A 211 -13.93 -44.80 24.66
C ASP A 211 -14.75 -45.50 25.74
N ARG A 212 -15.30 -44.74 26.70
CA ARG A 212 -16.19 -45.28 27.73
C ARG A 212 -17.46 -45.90 27.15
N GLU A 213 -17.99 -45.34 26.07
CA GLU A 213 -19.16 -45.89 25.39
C GLU A 213 -18.82 -47.18 24.65
N ILE A 214 -17.67 -47.23 23.99
CA ILE A 214 -17.13 -48.43 23.36
C ILE A 214 -16.94 -49.54 24.41
N ASP A 215 -16.34 -49.23 25.56
CA ASP A 215 -16.12 -50.21 26.62
C ASP A 215 -17.43 -50.73 27.20
N ARG A 216 -18.42 -49.86 27.45
CA ARG A 216 -19.77 -50.30 27.86
C ARG A 216 -20.42 -51.20 26.82
N THR A 217 -20.22 -50.90 25.53
CA THR A 217 -20.78 -51.70 24.44
C THR A 217 -20.09 -53.05 24.36
N ARG A 218 -18.75 -53.09 24.49
CA ARG A 218 -17.96 -54.32 24.60
C ARG A 218 -18.40 -55.18 25.79
N GLU A 219 -18.60 -54.58 26.96
CA GLU A 219 -19.09 -55.29 28.14
C GLU A 219 -20.51 -55.86 27.95
N ARG A 220 -21.41 -55.12 27.29
CA ARG A 220 -22.74 -55.63 26.95
C ARG A 220 -22.66 -56.81 26.00
N ILE A 221 -21.81 -56.73 24.97
CA ILE A 221 -21.57 -57.84 24.04
C ILE A 221 -21.03 -59.04 24.81
N HIS A 222 -20.02 -58.85 25.67
CA HIS A 222 -19.44 -59.92 26.47
C HIS A 222 -20.44 -60.54 27.46
N ARG A 223 -21.38 -59.75 28.01
CA ARG A 223 -22.45 -60.26 28.90
C ARG A 223 -23.60 -60.93 28.13
N ALA A 224 -23.89 -60.47 26.92
CA ALA A 224 -24.92 -61.03 26.06
C ALA A 224 -24.43 -62.26 25.30
N LEU A 225 -23.11 -62.45 25.15
CA LEU A 225 -22.55 -63.72 24.71
C LEU A 225 -22.84 -64.78 25.78
N PRO A 226 -23.49 -65.90 25.41
CA PRO A 226 -23.82 -66.94 26.36
C PRO A 226 -22.55 -67.51 26.98
N ARG A 227 -22.52 -67.62 28.32
CA ARG A 227 -21.44 -68.18 29.16
C ARG A 227 -21.06 -69.64 28.85
N GLY A 228 -21.62 -70.23 27.79
CA GLY A 228 -21.35 -71.60 27.33
C GLY A 228 -20.79 -71.71 25.91
N ALA A 229 -20.60 -70.62 25.16
CA ALA A 229 -19.98 -70.70 23.81
C ALA A 229 -18.44 -70.67 23.84
N ALA A 230 -17.83 -70.66 25.02
CA ALA A 230 -16.38 -70.69 25.21
C ALA A 230 -15.85 -72.07 25.66
N ALA A 231 -16.73 -73.04 25.88
CA ALA A 231 -16.34 -74.43 26.09
C ALA A 231 -16.83 -75.24 24.90
N GLU A 232 -15.88 -75.85 24.19
CA GLU A 232 -16.05 -76.77 23.05
C GLU A 232 -16.31 -76.14 21.68
N VAL A 233 -15.27 -75.54 21.10
CA VAL A 233 -14.55 -75.97 19.87
C VAL A 233 -13.43 -74.93 19.69
N PRO A 234 -12.15 -75.30 19.52
CA PRO A 234 -11.12 -74.31 19.19
C PRO A 234 -11.53 -73.63 17.88
N ALA A 235 -11.77 -72.32 17.93
CA ALA A 235 -12.18 -71.56 16.76
C ALA A 235 -11.20 -71.86 15.62
N GLU A 236 -11.71 -72.34 14.48
CA GLU A 236 -10.94 -72.52 13.24
C GLU A 236 -10.11 -71.26 13.02
N SER A 237 -8.80 -71.41 12.82
CA SER A 237 -7.98 -70.24 12.54
C SER A 237 -8.52 -69.59 11.27
N TRP A 238 -8.46 -68.25 11.17
CA TRP A 238 -8.95 -67.56 9.97
C TRP A 238 -8.25 -68.08 8.69
N GLN A 239 -7.05 -68.64 8.81
CA GLN A 239 -6.34 -69.33 7.73
C GLN A 239 -7.01 -70.65 7.33
N ASP A 240 -7.52 -71.43 8.28
CA ASP A 240 -8.25 -72.68 8.00
C ASP A 240 -9.62 -72.39 7.38
N ALA A 241 -10.29 -71.33 7.83
CA ALA A 241 -11.53 -70.86 7.20
C ALA A 241 -11.31 -70.44 5.74
N LEU A 242 -10.21 -69.73 5.45
CA LEU A 242 -9.82 -69.38 4.08
C LEU A 242 -9.44 -70.60 3.24
N ARG A 243 -8.73 -71.57 3.82
CA ARG A 243 -8.37 -72.81 3.12
C ARG A 243 -9.60 -73.62 2.73
N ARG A 244 -10.57 -73.77 3.64
CA ARG A 244 -11.85 -74.46 3.39
C ARG A 244 -12.68 -73.77 2.31
N ILE A 245 -12.72 -72.44 2.30
CA ILE A 245 -13.40 -71.67 1.25
C ILE A 245 -12.69 -71.92 -0.08
N ALA A 246 -11.36 -71.86 -0.13
CA ALA A 246 -10.61 -72.14 -1.35
C ALA A 246 -10.85 -73.57 -1.89
N GLU A 247 -10.95 -74.57 -1.00
CA GLU A 247 -11.26 -75.96 -1.34
C GLU A 247 -12.70 -76.11 -1.90
N ASN A 248 -13.69 -75.46 -1.29
CA ASN A 248 -15.10 -75.51 -1.73
C ASN A 248 -15.37 -74.78 -3.06
N PHE A 249 -14.48 -73.88 -3.50
CA PHE A 249 -14.61 -73.15 -4.77
C PHE A 249 -13.66 -73.70 -5.86
N SER A 250 -13.06 -74.88 -5.63
CA SER A 250 -12.14 -75.52 -6.58
C SER A 250 -12.73 -76.71 -7.37
N GLU A 251 -14.04 -76.95 -7.26
CA GLU A 251 -14.83 -77.72 -8.25
C GLU A 251 -15.46 -76.79 -9.30
#